data_AF-A0A4Q3EJB5-F1
#
_entry.id   AF-A0A4Q3EJB5-F1
#
_cell.length_a   1.000
_cell.length_b   1.000
_cell.length_c   1.000
_cell.angle_alpha   90.00
_cell.angle_beta   90.00
_cell.angle_gamma   90.00
#
_symmetry.space_group_name_H-M   'P 1'
#
loop_
_entity.id
_entity.type
_entity.pdbx_description
1 polymer ?
#
loop_
_entity_poly.entity_id
_entity_poly.type
_entity_poly.pdbx_seq_one_letter_code
_entity_poly.pdbx_strand_id
1 'polypeptide(L)' 'MEAIQISGIFKNAICRAQSIEPDLYRITMDTVFIGTILRENGGWCLQEISGEDLTAENVQLIGAYLDRRKF' A
#
# COMPACT_ATOMS: atom_id res chain seq x y z
N MET A 1 7.33 -13.42 -3.22
CA MET A 1 6.06 -12.74 -3.50
C MET A 1 6.36 -11.55 -4.39
N GLU A 2 5.62 -11.36 -5.47
CA GLU A 2 5.83 -10.24 -6.39
C GLU A 2 5.28 -8.94 -5.80
N ALA A 3 6.04 -7.85 -5.92
CA ALA A 3 5.58 -6.52 -5.52
C ALA A 3 4.68 -5.94 -6.63
N ILE A 4 3.47 -5.53 -6.26
CA ILE A 4 2.52 -4.89 -7.18
C ILE A 4 2.89 -3.42 -7.28
N GLN A 5 3.27 -2.98 -8.48
CA GLN A 5 3.52 -1.58 -8.74
C GLN A 5 2.19 -0.83 -8.90
N ILE A 6 2.03 0.27 -8.17
CA ILE A 6 0.85 1.12 -8.15
C ILE A 6 1.28 2.52 -8.59
N SER A 7 0.74 2.95 -9.72
CA SER A 7 1.03 4.26 -10.31
C SER A 7 -0.03 5.27 -9.92
N GLY A 8 0.36 6.54 -9.77
CA GLY A 8 -0.58 7.65 -9.58
C GLY A 8 -1.01 7.94 -8.14
N ILE A 9 -0.49 7.21 -7.14
CA ILE A 9 -0.75 7.51 -5.72
C ILE A 9 0.13 8.68 -5.26
N PHE A 10 1.44 8.61 -5.54
CA PHE A 10 2.42 9.59 -5.08
C PHE A 10 3.00 10.37 -6.25
N LYS A 11 2.21 11.24 -6.91
CA LYS A 11 2.64 12.15 -8.02
C LYS A 11 3.73 11.58 -8.97
N ASN A 12 5.02 11.71 -8.62
CA ASN A 12 6.18 11.27 -9.40
C ASN A 12 6.91 10.02 -8.88
N ALA A 13 6.52 9.48 -7.73
CA ALA A 13 7.16 8.33 -7.12
C ALA A 13 6.41 7.03 -7.43
N ILE A 14 7.19 5.96 -7.58
CA ILE A 14 6.65 4.63 -7.84
C ILE A 14 6.26 3.99 -6.51
N CYS A 15 4.96 3.80 -6.28
CA CYS A 15 4.47 3.01 -5.16
C CYS A 15 4.52 1.52 -5.48
N ARG A 16 4.94 0.70 -4.54
CA ARG A 16 4.87 -0.76 -4.64
C ARG A 16 4.30 -1.34 -3.37
N ALA A 17 3.32 -2.23 -3.54
CA ALA A 17 2.71 -3.00 -2.47
C ALA A 17 3.20 -4.45 -2.56
N GLN A 18 3.90 -4.93 -1.54
CA GLN A 18 4.39 -6.30 -1.46
C GLN A 18 3.66 -7.02 -0.34
N SER A 19 2.98 -8.13 -0.64
CA SER A 19 2.39 -8.97 0.40
C SER A 19 3.50 -9.55 1.28
N ILE A 20 3.32 -9.44 2.60
CA ILE A 20 4.19 -10.07 3.60
C ILE A 20 3.46 -11.25 4.23
N GLU A 21 2.19 -11.03 4.58
CA GLU A 21 1.29 -12.02 5.18
C GLU A 21 -0.08 -11.96 4.48
N PRO A 22 -1.01 -12.89 4.75
CA PRO A 22 -2.39 -12.76 4.31
C PRO A 22 -2.94 -11.41 4.77
N ASP A 23 -3.48 -10.65 3.83
CA ASP A 23 -4.10 -9.35 4.10
C ASP A 23 -3.13 -8.24 4.57
N LEU A 24 -1.83 -8.52 4.74
CA LEU A 24 -0.80 -7.55 5.12
C LEU A 24 0.15 -7.23 3.96
N TYR A 25 0.30 -5.94 3.68
CA TYR A 25 1.09 -5.44 2.56
C TYR A 25 2.10 -4.39 3.01
N ARG A 26 3.36 -4.61 2.66
CA ARG A 26 4.44 -3.63 2.74
C ARG A 26 4.30 -2.61 1.63
N ILE A 27 4.29 -1.34 1.98
CA ILE A 27 4.27 -0.25 1.01
C ILE A 27 5.66 0.38 0.94
N THR A 28 6.16 0.48 -0.29
CA THR A 28 7.42 1.18 -0.59
C THR A 28 7.18 2.25 -1.64
N MET A 29 7.83 3.39 -1.50
CA MET A 29 7.86 4.48 -2.44
C MET A 29 9.28 4.63 -2.97
N ASP A 30 9.46 4.50 -4.28
CA ASP A 30 10.78 4.57 -4.93
C ASP A 30 11.84 3.68 -4.26
N THR A 31 11.44 2.46 -3.85
CA THR A 31 12.23 1.48 -3.08
C THR A 31 12.44 1.78 -1.59
N VAL A 32 12.04 2.95 -1.11
CA VAL A 32 12.06 3.31 0.31
C VAL A 32 10.80 2.79 1.00
N PHE A 33 10.96 2.14 2.16
CA PHE A 33 9.81 1.72 2.96
C PHE A 33 9.10 2.93 3.59
N ILE A 34 7.79 3.01 3.40
CA ILE A 34 6.98 4.11 3.95
C ILE A 34 5.92 3.64 4.95
N GLY A 35 5.60 2.35 4.97
CA GLY A 35 4.71 1.76 5.98
C GLY A 35 4.10 0.44 5.54
N THR A 36 3.28 -0.15 6.42
CA THR A 36 2.49 -1.35 6.13
C THR A 36 1.01 -1.05 6.22
N ILE A 37 0.24 -1.68 5.34
CA ILE A 37 -1.22 -1.61 5.35
C ILE A 37 -1.80 -2.99 5.55
N LEU A 38 -2.85 -3.07 6.35
CA LEU A 38 -3.58 -4.29 6.66
C LEU A 38 -5.01 -4.19 6.10
N ARG A 39 -5.47 -5.23 5.43
CA ARG A 39 -6.85 -5.37 5.00
C ARG A 39 -7.66 -5.93 6.17
N GLU A 40 -8.54 -5.10 6.71
CA GLU A 40 -9.48 -5.48 7.77
C GLU A 40 -10.92 -5.48 7.24
N ASN A 41 -11.83 -6.17 7.93
CA ASN A 41 -13.24 -6.29 7.54
C ASN A 41 -13.90 -4.92 7.34
N GLY A 42 -13.97 -4.47 6.08
CA GLY A 42 -14.59 -3.21 5.68
C GLY A 42 -13.64 -2.14 5.13
N GLY A 43 -12.32 -2.31 5.19
CA GLY A 43 -11.40 -1.27 4.75
C GLY A 43 -9.93 -1.68 4.64
N TRP A 44 -9.09 -0.72 4.29
CA TRP A 44 -7.64 -0.85 4.39
C TRP A 44 -7.16 0.09 5.49
N CYS A 45 -6.40 -0.45 6.44
CA CYS A 45 -5.91 0.28 7.59
C CYS A 45 -4.39 0.41 7.50
N LEU A 46 -3.87 1.51 8.03
CA LEU A 46 -2.43 1.69 8.24
C LEU A 46 -2.04 0.93 9.51
N GLN A 47 -1.13 -0.02 9.41
CA GLN A 47 -0.64 -0.78 10.56
C GLN A 47 0.66 -0.18 11.11
N GLU A 48 1.59 0.15 10.21
CA GLU A 48 2.87 0.77 10.56
C GLU A 48 3.17 1.91 9.60
N ILE A 49 3.79 2.96 10.12
CA ILE A 49 4.21 4.13 9.35
C ILE A 49 5.70 4.38 9.58
N SER A 50 6.43 4.60 8.49
CA SER A 50 7.88 4.85 8.52
C SER A 50 8.23 6.28 8.07
N GLY A 51 7.26 7.19 8.08
CA GLY A 51 7.41 8.60 7.69
C GLY A 51 6.06 9.24 7.38
N GLU A 52 5.99 10.55 7.16
CA GLU A 52 4.73 11.28 6.97
C GLU A 52 4.07 11.09 5.58
N ASP A 53 4.71 10.34 4.67
CA ASP A 53 4.23 10.17 3.30
C ASP A 53 2.97 9.28 3.19
N LEU A 54 2.81 8.28 4.05
CA LEU A 54 1.72 7.31 3.95
C LEU A 54 0.46 7.79 4.69
N THR A 55 -0.30 8.67 4.05
CA THR A 55 -1.57 9.22 4.58
C THR A 55 -2.71 8.21 4.48
N ALA A 56 -3.76 8.41 5.29
CA ALA A 56 -4.97 7.58 5.25
C ALA A 56 -5.64 7.56 3.85
N GLU A 57 -5.60 8.66 3.11
CA GLU A 57 -6.08 8.73 1.73
C GLU A 57 -5.28 7.81 0.80
N ASN A 58 -3.94 7.87 0.87
CA ASN A 58 -3.06 7.00 0.10
C ASN A 58 -3.32 5.52 0.41
N VAL A 59 -3.53 5.18 1.69
CA VAL A 59 -3.87 3.81 2.12
C VAL A 59 -5.16 3.32 1.46
N GLN A 60 -6.22 4.15 1.42
CA GLN A 60 -7.46 3.76 0.75
C GLN A 60 -7.27 3.58 -0.76
N LEU A 61 -6.53 4.48 -1.42
CA LEU A 61 -6.27 4.39 -2.86
C LEU A 61 -5.45 3.15 -3.23
N ILE A 62 -4.40 2.85 -2.46
CA ILE A 62 -3.59 1.64 -2.60
C ILE A 62 -4.47 0.40 -2.41
N GLY A 63 -5.27 0.39 -1.35
CA GLY A 63 -6.19 -0.69 -1.03
C GLY A 63 -7.21 -0.96 -2.12
N ALA A 64 -7.83 0.09 -2.67
CA ALA A 64 -8.76 -0.01 -3.79
C ALA A 64 -8.10 -0.56 -5.05
N TYR A 65 -6.83 -0.22 -5.31
CA TYR A 65 -6.07 -0.79 -6.42
C TYR A 65 -5.81 -2.28 -6.23
N LEU A 66 -5.43 -2.69 -5.02
CA LEU A 66 -5.19 -4.10 -4.67
C LEU A 66 -6.47 -4.94 -4.79
N ASP A 67 -7.61 -4.40 -4.34
CA ASP A 67 -8.93 -5.04 -4.44
C ASP A 67 -9.33 -5.26 -5.91
N ARG A 68 -9.15 -4.23 -6.76
CA ARG A 68 -9.39 -4.32 -8.22
C ARG A 68 -8.51 -5.35 -8.94
N ARG A 69 -7.32 -5.65 -8.42
CA ARG A 69 -6.39 -6.61 -9.03
C ARG A 69 -6.63 -8.05 -8.61
N LYS A 70 -7.33 -8.26 -7.47
CA LYS A 70 -7.73 -9.60 -7.02
C LYS A 70 -8.98 -10.12 -7.74
N PHE A 71 -9.69 -9.26 -8.48
CA PHE A 71 -10.84 -9.60 -9.32
C PHE A 71 -10.51 -9.61 -10.82
#